data_AF-A0A3C0HGD7-F1
#
_entry.id   AF-A0A3C0HGD7-F1
#
_cell.length_a   1.000
_cell.length_b   1.000
_cell.length_c   1.000
_cell.angle_alpha   90.00
_cell.angle_beta   90.00
_cell.angle_gamma   90.00
#
_symmetry.space_group_name_H-M   'P 1'
#
loop_
_entity.id
_entity.type
_entity.pdbx_description
1 polymer ?
#
loop_
_entity_poly.entity_id
_entity_poly.type
_entity_poly.pdbx_seq_one_letter_code
_entity_poly.pdbx_strand_id
1 'polypeptide(L)' 'AGGQRVVAEGVPAWNPELDVTPGTLIDVIVTEKGVIERPDEAAMRAVFGGG' A
#
# COMPACT_ATOMS: atom_id res chain seq x y z
N ALA A 1 -15.95 -18.00 -23.07
CA ALA A 1 -16.07 -18.17 -21.60
C ALA A 1 -14.70 -18.58 -21.06
N GLY A 2 -14.17 -17.92 -20.03
CA GLY A 2 -12.75 -18.02 -19.65
C GLY A 2 -12.45 -18.34 -18.18
N GLY A 3 -13.42 -18.84 -17.42
CA GLY A 3 -13.21 -19.20 -16.01
C GLY A 3 -13.24 -20.71 -15.78
N GLN A 4 -12.20 -21.26 -15.16
CA GLN A 4 -12.20 -22.60 -14.57
C GLN A 4 -12.16 -22.46 -13.04
N ARG A 5 -13.04 -23.19 -12.33
CA ARG A 5 -12.98 -23.25 -10.87
C ARG A 5 -11.71 -23.97 -10.44
N VAL A 6 -10.89 -23.31 -9.63
CA VAL A 6 -9.65 -23.86 -9.05
C VAL A 6 -9.75 -24.13 -7.54
N VAL A 7 -10.87 -23.74 -6.91
CA VAL A 7 -11.11 -23.91 -5.47
C VAL A 7 -12.07 -25.08 -5.25
N ALA A 8 -11.77 -25.92 -4.24
CA ALA A 8 -12.62 -27.04 -3.84
C ALA A 8 -14.04 -26.59 -3.46
N GLU A 9 -15.01 -27.48 -3.62
CA GLU A 9 -16.40 -27.20 -3.28
C GLU A 9 -16.57 -26.94 -1.78
N GLY A 10 -17.41 -25.96 -1.43
CA GLY A 10 -17.72 -25.61 -0.03
C GLY A 10 -16.64 -24.84 0.71
N VAL A 11 -15.47 -24.57 0.12
CA VAL A 11 -14.41 -23.80 0.76
C VAL A 11 -14.70 -22.29 0.67
N PRO A 12 -14.85 -21.58 1.80
CA PRO A 12 -15.01 -20.12 1.80
C PRO A 12 -13.69 -19.44 1.43
N ALA A 13 -13.78 -18.37 0.64
CA ALA A 13 -12.65 -17.51 0.32
C ALA A 13 -12.71 -16.22 1.13
N TRP A 14 -11.57 -15.77 1.63
CA TRP A 14 -11.38 -14.41 2.12
C TRP A 14 -10.46 -13.68 1.14
N ASN A 15 -10.99 -12.67 0.45
CA ASN A 15 -10.27 -11.92 -0.58
C ASN A 15 -10.31 -10.43 -0.26
N PRO A 16 -9.59 -9.98 0.79
CA PRO A 16 -9.35 -8.56 0.97
C PRO A 16 -8.50 -8.08 -0.21
N GLU A 17 -8.91 -6.98 -0.84
CA GLU A 17 -8.20 -6.47 -2.01
C GLU A 17 -6.88 -5.79 -1.64
N LEU A 18 -6.80 -5.21 -0.43
CA LEU A 18 -5.66 -4.43 0.04
C LEU A 18 -5.44 -4.62 1.55
N ASP A 19 -4.22 -4.30 1.98
CA ASP A 19 -3.82 -4.12 3.38
C ASP A 19 -3.10 -2.77 3.58
N VAL A 20 -2.60 -2.53 4.79
CA VAL A 20 -1.86 -1.31 5.15
C VAL A 20 -0.45 -1.69 5.60
N THR A 21 0.55 -1.13 4.93
CA THR A 21 1.95 -1.18 5.38
C THR A 21 2.23 0.00 6.30
N PRO A 22 2.62 -0.21 7.57
CA PRO A 22 3.05 0.87 8.46
C PRO A 22 4.24 1.65 7.88
N GLY A 23 4.23 2.98 8.01
CA GLY A 23 5.30 3.85 7.48
C GLY A 23 6.69 3.51 8.02
N THR A 24 6.78 2.97 9.24
CA THR A 24 8.04 2.53 9.86
C THR A 24 8.67 1.31 9.18
N LEU A 25 7.93 0.61 8.30
CA LEU A 25 8.45 -0.50 7.49
C LEU A 25 8.83 -0.07 6.07
N ILE A 26 8.68 1.20 5.72
CA ILE A 26 9.00 1.73 4.40
C ILE A 26 10.34 2.48 4.51
N ASP A 27 11.32 2.08 3.71
CA ASP A 27 12.60 2.80 3.67
C ASP A 27 12.49 4.13 2.91
N VAL A 28 11.72 4.14 1.82
CA VAL A 28 11.63 5.27 0.88
C VAL A 28 10.25 5.36 0.23
N ILE A 29 9.72 6.59 0.08
CA ILE A 29 8.61 6.91 -0.83
C ILE A 29 9.12 7.83 -1.95
N VAL A 30 8.89 7.46 -3.20
CA VAL A 30 9.23 8.28 -4.38
C VAL A 30 7.99 9.01 -4.87
N THR A 31 8.13 10.32 -5.08
CA THR A 31 7.04 11.21 -5.52
C THR A 31 7.53 12.11 -6.66
N GLU A 32 6.61 12.87 -7.25
CA GLU A 32 6.94 13.92 -8.22
C GLU A 32 7.77 15.08 -7.62
N LYS A 33 7.79 15.18 -6.28
CA LYS A 33 8.60 16.17 -5.55
C LYS A 33 9.97 15.63 -5.11
N GLY A 34 10.30 14.39 -5.51
CA GLY A 34 11.55 13.73 -5.17
C GLY A 34 11.38 12.56 -4.21
N VAL A 35 12.47 12.23 -3.51
CA VAL A 35 12.62 11.04 -2.66
C VAL A 35 12.43 11.42 -1.19
N ILE A 36 11.56 10.69 -0.47
CA ILE A 36 11.34 10.82 0.97
C ILE A 36 11.87 9.56 1.65
N GLU A 37 13.08 9.63 2.21
CA GLU A 37 13.65 8.55 3.02
C GLU A 37 13.04 8.53 4.43
N ARG A 38 12.87 7.34 5.01
CA ARG A 38 12.28 7.11 6.35
C ARG A 38 11.00 7.95 6.56
N PRO A 39 9.96 7.73 5.74
CA PRO A 39 8.77 8.56 5.74
C PRO A 39 8.06 8.53 7.10
N ASP A 40 7.89 9.71 7.68
CA ASP A 40 7.06 9.94 8.85
C ASP A 40 6.13 11.15 8.62
N GLU A 41 5.26 11.45 9.60
CA GLU A 41 4.31 12.55 9.48
C GLU A 41 5.01 13.90 9.23
N ALA A 42 6.14 14.16 9.89
CA ALA A 42 6.86 15.42 9.77
C ALA A 42 7.47 15.57 8.36
N ALA A 43 8.08 14.52 7.83
CA ALA A 43 8.64 14.49 6.48
C ALA A 43 7.55 14.69 5.42
N MET A 44 6.41 14.01 5.57
CA MET A 44 5.28 14.17 4.64
C MET A 44 4.72 15.59 4.68
N ARG A 45 4.60 16.20 5.87
CA ARG A 45 4.17 17.61 6.01
C ARG A 45 5.20 18.60 5.46
N ALA A 46 6.50 18.35 5.60
CA ALA A 46 7.51 19.21 5.01
C ALA A 46 7.41 19.26 3.47
N VAL A 47 7.06 18.14 2.83
CA VAL A 47 6.95 18.04 1.38
C VAL A 47 5.57 18.45 0.83
N PHE A 48 4.48 18.19 1.56
CA PHE A 48 3.11 18.37 1.08
C PHE A 48 2.22 19.27 1.94
N GLY A 49 2.67 19.71 3.12
CA GLY A 49 1.86 20.47 4.08
C GLY A 49 1.70 21.96 3.78
N GLY A 50 2.25 22.46 2.67
CA GLY A 50 2.11 23.85 2.25
C GLY A 50 0.71 24.14 1.69
N GLY A 51 -0.06 24.90 2.47
CA GLY A 51 -1.23 25.70 2.06
C GLY A 51 -1.08 27.11 2.61
#